data_AF-A0A3M7NUC0-F1
#
_entry.id   AF-A0A3M7NUC0-F1
#
_cell.length_a   1.000
_cell.length_b   1.000
_cell.length_c   1.000
_cell.angle_alpha   90.00
_cell.angle_beta   90.00
_cell.angle_gamma   90.00
#
_symmetry.space_group_name_H-M   'P 1'
#
loop_
_entity.id
_entity.type
_entity.pdbx_description
1 polymer ?
#
loop_
_entity_poly.entity_id
_entity_poly.type
_entity_poly.pdbx_seq_one_letter_code
_entity_poly.pdbx_strand_id
1 'polypeptide(L)'
;MKRPAEPASVEDLSEETNNTIPNTRRTATDPTKPIPKRKRTIDVLCRSKTKGARATITCHSRDPVPLAEAVHQHDGPWPMTILSGQTDRDSAGDEINGYRLRKLFYEDRPISNETTTFIERDIFMTAVDAEERNPYVWIEQRTFESGKEAFKARQLFFLERVVDGNVYIFKGCGDQILGVEKLPDLHLTARVLPPDEWPTYLSKTAKYYGYDRQIDVRSSKAELQSGKEIAYDFSQGSAGLNSPCSGIEVSSKRLPGKSSLGQELHIFIIKLRGLGSLIEETGRRSDLNLKICID
;
A
#
# COMPACT_ATOMS: atom_id res chain seq x y z
N MET A 1 34.93 2.00 30.68
CA MET A 1 33.50 2.17 30.35
C MET A 1 33.04 0.96 29.54
N LYS A 2 32.05 0.20 30.01
CA LYS A 2 31.45 -0.91 29.23
C LYS A 2 30.52 -0.30 28.18
N ARG A 3 30.69 -0.67 26.90
CA ARG A 3 29.78 -0.23 25.83
C ARG A 3 28.39 -0.83 26.09
N PRO A 4 27.30 -0.07 25.89
CA PRO A 4 25.95 -0.63 25.95
C PRO A 4 25.79 -1.67 24.84
N ALA A 5 25.13 -2.79 25.15
CA ALA A 5 24.81 -3.82 24.16
C ALA A 5 23.88 -3.24 23.08
N GLU A 6 24.23 -3.47 21.81
CA GLU A 6 23.37 -3.14 20.68
C GLU A 6 22.23 -4.16 20.58
N PRO A 7 21.00 -3.73 20.21
CA PRO A 7 19.89 -4.65 20.01
C PRO A 7 20.22 -5.64 18.89
N ALA A 8 19.82 -6.90 19.07
CA ALA A 8 19.96 -7.90 18.03
C ALA A 8 19.16 -7.46 16.79
N SER A 9 19.81 -7.43 15.63
CA SER A 9 19.15 -7.27 14.34
C SER A 9 19.39 -8.50 13.47
N VAL A 10 18.36 -8.92 12.75
CA VAL A 10 18.42 -10.02 11.79
C VAL A 10 18.07 -9.47 10.41
N GLU A 11 18.83 -9.89 9.41
CA GLU A 11 18.52 -9.69 7.99
C GLU A 11 18.27 -11.07 7.40
N ASP A 12 17.18 -11.22 6.63
CA ASP A 12 16.82 -12.51 6.06
C ASP A 12 17.79 -12.85 4.92
N LEU A 13 18.17 -14.13 4.79
CA LEU A 13 19.07 -14.63 3.75
C LEU A 13 18.26 -15.43 2.72
N SER A 14 18.62 -15.29 1.44
CA SER A 14 18.08 -16.11 0.35
C SER A 14 18.62 -17.54 0.44
N GLU A 15 17.75 -18.54 0.44
CA GLU A 15 18.15 -19.96 0.49
C GLU A 15 18.95 -20.41 -0.75
N GLU A 16 18.69 -19.81 -1.92
CA GLU A 16 19.37 -20.15 -3.18
C GLU A 16 20.73 -19.47 -3.34
N THR A 17 20.89 -18.24 -2.81
CA THR A 17 22.06 -17.40 -3.08
C THR A 17 22.90 -17.09 -1.85
N ASN A 18 22.41 -17.44 -0.66
CA ASN A 18 22.98 -17.11 0.64
C ASN A 18 23.30 -15.61 0.84
N ASN A 19 22.64 -14.76 0.05
CA ASN A 19 22.77 -13.30 0.11
C ASN A 19 21.66 -12.70 0.97
N THR A 20 21.93 -11.54 1.57
CA THR A 20 20.91 -10.78 2.30
C THR A 20 19.81 -10.30 1.37
N ILE A 21 18.57 -10.57 1.77
CA ILE A 21 17.38 -10.09 1.07
C ILE A 21 17.19 -8.63 1.47
N PRO A 22 17.20 -7.69 0.50
CA PRO A 22 17.02 -6.27 0.80
C PRO A 22 15.71 -6.02 1.57
N ASN A 23 15.71 -5.00 2.44
CA ASN A 23 14.51 -4.53 3.18
C ASN A 23 13.89 -5.52 4.18
N THR A 24 14.58 -6.62 4.52
CA THR A 24 14.09 -7.60 5.51
C THR A 24 14.61 -7.37 6.93
N ARG A 25 15.42 -6.33 7.15
CA ARG A 25 16.06 -6.06 8.43
C ARG A 25 15.03 -5.87 9.55
N ARG A 26 15.07 -6.73 10.56
CA ARG A 26 14.26 -6.66 11.78
C ARG A 26 15.17 -6.45 12.97
N THR A 27 14.81 -5.52 13.85
CA THR A 27 15.56 -5.24 15.07
C THR A 27 14.71 -5.60 16.27
N ALA A 28 15.22 -6.46 17.15
CA ALA A 28 14.57 -6.80 18.40
C ALA A 28 14.44 -5.55 19.28
N THR A 29 13.26 -5.31 19.83
CA THR A 29 13.04 -4.23 20.80
C THR A 29 13.14 -4.80 22.21
N ASP A 30 14.02 -4.21 23.03
CA ASP A 30 14.14 -4.52 24.45
C ASP A 30 12.89 -4.03 25.19
N PRO A 31 12.10 -4.93 25.83
CA PRO A 31 10.84 -4.55 26.49
C PRO A 31 11.04 -3.62 27.69
N THR A 32 12.27 -3.47 28.19
CA THR A 32 12.58 -2.65 29.38
C THR A 32 13.13 -1.25 29.06
N LYS A 33 13.48 -0.97 27.81
CA LYS A 33 13.96 0.36 27.41
C LYS A 33 12.81 1.27 26.95
N PRO A 34 12.66 2.48 27.53
CA PRO A 34 11.77 3.48 26.95
C PRO A 34 12.31 3.84 25.57
N ILE A 35 11.51 3.53 24.54
CA ILE A 35 11.80 3.86 23.15
C ILE A 35 12.07 5.37 23.06
N PRO A 36 13.22 5.83 22.54
CA PRO A 36 13.41 7.23 22.24
C PRO A 36 12.39 7.60 21.16
N LYS A 37 11.45 8.48 21.50
CA LYS A 37 10.43 9.01 20.60
C LYS A 37 11.13 9.63 19.39
N ARG A 38 11.25 8.88 18.30
CA ARG A 38 11.53 9.46 16.98
C ARG A 38 10.34 10.38 16.71
N LYS A 39 10.59 11.69 16.61
CA LYS A 39 9.59 12.75 16.52
C LYS A 39 8.48 12.35 15.54
N ARG A 40 7.36 11.88 16.10
CA ARG A 40 6.09 11.79 15.40
C ARG A 40 5.59 13.22 15.29
N THR A 41 5.60 13.77 14.08
CA THR A 41 4.80 14.94 13.78
C THR A 41 3.36 14.47 13.74
N ILE A 42 2.71 14.55 14.91
CA ILE A 42 1.28 14.70 15.20
C ILE A 42 1.21 14.44 16.72
N ASP A 43 1.42 15.51 17.49
CA ASP A 43 0.94 15.60 18.87
C ASP A 43 -0.58 15.60 18.78
N VAL A 44 -1.22 14.47 19.09
CA VAL A 44 -2.63 14.47 19.49
C VAL A 44 -2.69 14.17 20.97
N LEU A 45 -3.12 15.23 21.65
CA LEU A 45 -3.30 15.41 23.07
C LEU A 45 -4.28 14.40 23.68
N CYS A 46 -4.13 14.23 25.00
CA CYS A 46 -5.12 13.70 25.95
C CYS A 46 -5.42 12.19 25.92
N ARG A 47 -4.45 11.39 26.36
CA ARG A 47 -4.71 10.05 26.93
C ARG A 47 -5.24 10.20 28.36
N SER A 48 -6.55 10.09 28.56
CA SER A 48 -7.09 9.83 29.89
C SER A 48 -6.78 8.37 30.28
N LYS A 49 -6.38 8.21 31.53
CA LYS A 49 -6.00 6.94 32.14
C LYS A 49 -7.25 6.20 32.59
N THR A 50 -7.51 5.04 32.01
CA THR A 50 -8.16 3.92 32.70
C THR A 50 -7.60 2.62 32.14
N LYS A 51 -6.78 1.93 32.94
CA LYS A 51 -6.38 0.53 32.71
C LYS A 51 -7.59 -0.36 33.03
N GLY A 52 -8.60 -0.34 32.16
CA GLY A 52 -9.55 -1.44 32.08
C GLY A 52 -8.85 -2.62 31.40
N ALA A 53 -9.08 -3.85 31.88
CA ALA A 53 -8.59 -5.05 31.19
C ALA A 53 -9.11 -5.02 29.75
N ARG A 54 -8.21 -5.02 28.76
CA ARG A 54 -8.60 -5.07 27.34
C ARG A 54 -9.19 -6.45 27.09
N ALA A 55 -10.43 -6.50 26.60
CA ALA A 55 -11.02 -7.77 26.20
C ALA A 55 -10.31 -8.30 24.96
N THR A 56 -10.06 -9.59 24.94
CA THR A 56 -9.48 -10.32 23.81
C THR A 56 -10.59 -11.13 23.16
N ILE A 57 -10.82 -10.91 21.85
CA ILE A 57 -11.93 -11.50 21.11
C ILE A 57 -11.37 -12.33 19.96
N THR A 58 -11.66 -13.63 19.93
CA THR A 58 -11.27 -14.49 18.78
C THR A 58 -12.26 -14.33 17.65
N CYS A 59 -11.75 -14.11 16.45
CA CYS A 59 -12.50 -13.76 15.26
C CYS A 59 -12.27 -14.79 14.13
N HIS A 60 -12.99 -14.61 13.02
CA HIS A 60 -12.87 -15.47 11.84
C HIS A 60 -12.31 -14.72 10.65
N SER A 61 -11.82 -15.46 9.66
CA SER A 61 -11.37 -14.93 8.39
C SER A 61 -11.72 -15.91 7.27
N ARG A 62 -11.83 -15.41 6.05
CA ARG A 62 -11.86 -16.26 4.85
C ARG A 62 -10.47 -16.79 4.54
N ASP A 63 -10.41 -17.79 3.66
CA ASP A 63 -9.14 -18.22 3.08
C ASP A 63 -8.50 -17.10 2.25
N PRO A 64 -7.16 -17.06 2.20
CA PRO A 64 -6.46 -16.00 1.50
C PRO A 64 -6.54 -16.24 -0.01
N VAL A 65 -6.85 -15.19 -0.77
CA VAL A 65 -6.95 -15.21 -2.23
C VAL A 65 -5.93 -14.26 -2.85
N PRO A 66 -5.53 -14.42 -4.12
CA PRO A 66 -4.74 -13.43 -4.82
C PRO A 66 -5.37 -12.03 -4.74
N LEU A 67 -4.54 -10.99 -4.62
CA LEU A 67 -5.00 -9.60 -4.49
C LEU A 67 -5.96 -9.19 -5.62
N ALA A 68 -5.62 -9.54 -6.86
CA ALA A 68 -6.44 -9.26 -8.04
C ALA A 68 -7.82 -9.92 -7.96
N GLU A 69 -7.89 -11.15 -7.44
CA GLU A 69 -9.17 -11.86 -7.28
C GLU A 69 -10.07 -11.15 -6.27
N ALA A 70 -9.53 -10.74 -5.12
CA ALA A 70 -10.32 -10.02 -4.12
C ALA A 70 -10.85 -8.68 -4.64
N VAL A 71 -10.03 -7.95 -5.41
CA VAL A 71 -10.43 -6.67 -6.01
C VAL A 71 -11.49 -6.87 -7.11
N HIS A 72 -11.40 -7.93 -7.91
CA HIS A 72 -12.43 -8.27 -8.90
C HIS A 72 -13.79 -8.61 -8.29
N GLN A 73 -13.79 -9.19 -7.09
CA GLN A 73 -15.01 -9.56 -6.36
C GLN A 73 -15.64 -8.39 -5.60
N HIS A 74 -14.95 -7.24 -5.51
CA HIS A 74 -15.46 -6.06 -4.82
C HIS A 74 -16.43 -5.28 -5.70
N ASP A 75 -17.70 -5.22 -5.29
CA ASP A 75 -18.81 -4.55 -5.99
C ASP A 75 -19.21 -3.21 -5.36
N GLY A 76 -18.47 -2.76 -4.34
CA GLY A 76 -18.76 -1.53 -3.63
C GLY A 76 -18.56 -0.26 -4.48
N PRO A 77 -19.27 0.83 -4.16
CA PRO A 77 -19.16 2.11 -4.89
C PRO A 77 -17.82 2.81 -4.67
N TRP A 78 -17.08 2.43 -3.61
CA TRP A 78 -15.78 2.96 -3.22
C TRP A 78 -14.67 1.96 -3.56
N PRO A 79 -13.42 2.41 -3.80
CA PRO A 79 -12.31 1.49 -3.98
C PRO A 79 -12.20 0.51 -2.82
N MET A 80 -11.85 -0.74 -3.12
CA MET A 80 -11.55 -1.71 -2.08
C MET A 80 -10.41 -1.19 -1.19
N THR A 81 -10.58 -1.26 0.14
CA THR A 81 -9.55 -0.85 1.10
C THR A 81 -8.84 -2.06 1.69
N ILE A 82 -7.51 -2.07 1.59
CA ILE A 82 -6.66 -3.17 2.04
C ILE A 82 -5.66 -2.65 3.06
N LEU A 83 -5.63 -3.31 4.22
CA LEU A 83 -4.72 -2.98 5.32
C LEU A 83 -3.47 -3.85 5.20
N SER A 84 -2.31 -3.23 5.04
CA SER A 84 -1.05 -3.92 4.80
C SER A 84 -0.05 -3.65 5.92
N GLY A 85 0.71 -4.69 6.28
CA GLY A 85 1.88 -4.59 7.18
C GLY A 85 3.18 -4.26 6.46
N GLN A 86 3.15 -4.11 5.13
CA GLN A 86 4.35 -3.85 4.34
C GLN A 86 4.99 -2.51 4.71
N THR A 87 6.32 -2.49 4.70
CA THR A 87 7.12 -1.29 4.88
C THR A 87 7.42 -0.60 3.55
N ASP A 88 7.48 -1.36 2.45
CA ASP A 88 7.61 -0.81 1.11
C ASP A 88 6.26 -0.29 0.62
N ARG A 89 6.22 1.02 0.38
CA ARG A 89 5.01 1.71 -0.11
C ARG A 89 5.03 1.87 -1.62
N ASP A 90 6.13 1.53 -2.31
CA ASP A 90 6.36 1.82 -3.73
C ASP A 90 6.24 0.61 -4.66
N SER A 91 5.61 -0.46 -4.19
CA SER A 91 5.26 -1.64 -4.97
C SER A 91 4.39 -1.30 -6.19
N ALA A 92 5.02 -1.11 -7.36
CA ALA A 92 4.33 -1.07 -8.65
C ALA A 92 3.56 -2.38 -8.92
N GLY A 93 3.90 -3.46 -8.21
CA GLY A 93 3.25 -4.77 -8.28
C GLY A 93 1.83 -4.84 -7.72
N ASP A 94 1.35 -3.79 -7.04
CA ASP A 94 -0.03 -3.74 -6.52
C ASP A 94 -1.03 -3.17 -7.55
N GLU A 95 -0.57 -2.67 -8.70
CA GLU A 95 -1.45 -2.12 -9.73
C GLU A 95 -2.25 -3.26 -10.41
N ILE A 96 -3.57 -3.16 -10.40
CA ILE A 96 -4.47 -4.14 -11.04
C ILE A 96 -5.17 -3.45 -12.20
N ASN A 97 -4.89 -3.93 -13.42
CA ASN A 97 -5.39 -3.31 -14.65
C ASN A 97 -6.92 -3.18 -14.66
N GLY A 98 -7.40 -1.94 -14.74
CA GLY A 98 -8.83 -1.63 -14.82
C GLY A 98 -9.54 -1.53 -13.48
N TYR A 99 -8.85 -1.73 -12.36
CA TYR A 99 -9.46 -1.71 -11.03
C TYR A 99 -8.80 -0.69 -10.10
N ARG A 100 -9.62 -0.03 -9.29
CA ARG A 100 -9.17 0.94 -8.28
C ARG A 100 -9.06 0.26 -6.93
N LEU A 101 -7.94 0.48 -6.25
CA LEU A 101 -7.75 0.02 -4.88
C LEU A 101 -7.13 1.12 -4.02
N ARG A 102 -7.42 1.05 -2.72
CA ARG A 102 -6.81 1.87 -1.69
C ARG A 102 -6.06 0.97 -0.70
N LYS A 103 -4.79 1.27 -0.45
CA LYS A 103 -3.97 0.53 0.52
C LYS A 103 -3.61 1.44 1.69
N LEU A 104 -3.80 0.95 2.91
CA LEU A 104 -3.40 1.60 4.16
C LEU A 104 -2.26 0.79 4.78
N PHE A 105 -1.15 1.46 5.06
CA PHE A 105 0.05 0.81 5.58
C PHE A 105 0.14 0.99 7.10
N TYR A 106 0.26 -0.12 7.80
CA TYR A 106 0.40 -0.22 9.24
C TYR A 106 1.73 -0.86 9.60
N GLU A 107 2.25 -0.51 10.77
CA GLU A 107 3.46 -1.13 11.29
C GLU A 107 3.09 -2.43 12.01
N ASP A 108 3.65 -3.53 11.50
CA ASP A 108 3.55 -4.83 12.16
C ASP A 108 4.61 -4.97 13.24
N ARG A 109 4.18 -5.43 14.43
CA ARG A 109 5.07 -5.75 15.53
C ARG A 109 5.04 -7.27 15.75
N PRO A 110 6.05 -8.02 15.27
CA PRO A 110 6.16 -9.43 15.60
C PRO A 110 6.51 -9.57 17.08
N ILE A 111 5.66 -10.28 17.83
CA ILE A 111 5.88 -10.63 19.22
C ILE A 111 6.14 -12.13 19.27
N SER A 112 7.30 -12.50 19.80
CA SER A 112 7.68 -13.90 20.02
C SER A 112 8.07 -14.09 21.46
N ASN A 113 7.51 -15.12 22.09
CA ASN A 113 7.92 -15.63 23.39
C ASN A 113 8.22 -17.13 23.26
N GLU A 114 8.60 -17.77 24.38
CA GLU A 114 9.00 -19.19 24.39
C GLU A 114 7.94 -20.16 23.83
N THR A 115 6.67 -19.76 23.79
CA THR A 115 5.55 -20.65 23.46
C THR A 115 4.73 -20.20 22.25
N THR A 116 4.83 -18.94 21.85
CA THR A 116 3.93 -18.33 20.86
C THR A 116 4.64 -17.23 20.08
N THR A 117 4.28 -17.15 18.79
CA THR A 117 4.64 -16.05 17.91
C THR A 117 3.38 -15.51 17.26
N PHE A 118 3.15 -14.20 17.37
CA PHE A 118 2.01 -13.50 16.78
C PHE A 118 2.44 -12.13 16.25
N ILE A 119 1.61 -11.53 15.39
CA ILE A 119 1.81 -10.19 14.84
C ILE A 119 0.82 -9.25 15.48
N GLU A 120 1.28 -8.16 16.11
CA GLU A 120 0.40 -7.06 16.50
C GLU A 120 0.29 -6.01 15.40
N ARG A 121 -0.94 -5.58 15.12
CA ARG A 121 -1.24 -4.47 14.19
C ARG A 121 -2.27 -3.53 14.82
N ASP A 122 -1.92 -2.25 14.91
CA ASP A 122 -2.87 -1.20 15.33
C ASP A 122 -3.46 -0.55 14.06
N ILE A 123 -4.78 -0.68 13.85
CA ILE A 123 -5.46 -0.10 12.68
C ILE A 123 -6.35 1.08 13.06
N PHE A 124 -6.67 1.92 12.08
CA PHE A 124 -7.65 2.99 12.23
C PHE A 124 -8.86 2.73 11.33
N MET A 125 -10.06 3.03 11.82
CA MET A 125 -11.31 2.90 11.07
C MET A 125 -12.28 4.04 11.40
N THR A 126 -13.29 4.22 10.56
CA THR A 126 -14.33 5.21 10.81
C THR A 126 -15.30 4.74 11.90
N ALA A 127 -16.01 5.68 12.52
CA ALA A 127 -17.11 5.33 13.44
C ALA A 127 -18.24 4.55 12.74
N VAL A 128 -18.47 4.82 11.46
CA VAL A 128 -19.49 4.10 10.67
C VAL A 128 -19.10 2.63 10.50
N ASP A 129 -17.86 2.35 10.13
CA ASP A 129 -17.37 0.97 10.00
C ASP A 129 -17.39 0.26 11.37
N ALA A 130 -17.02 0.96 12.45
CA ALA A 130 -17.00 0.35 13.78
C ALA A 130 -18.40 -0.05 14.30
N GLU A 131 -19.43 0.71 13.93
CA GLU A 131 -20.83 0.42 14.27
C GLU A 131 -21.47 -0.64 13.38
N GLU A 132 -20.87 -0.94 12.22
CA GLU A 132 -21.32 -2.02 11.36
C GLU A 132 -21.17 -3.36 12.08
N ARG A 133 -22.23 -4.18 12.02
CA ARG A 133 -22.12 -5.54 12.51
C ARG A 133 -21.27 -6.30 11.49
N ASN A 134 -20.04 -6.61 11.89
CA ASN A 134 -19.05 -7.29 11.05
C ASN A 134 -18.51 -6.42 9.89
N PRO A 135 -17.68 -5.40 10.18
CA PRO A 135 -17.16 -4.49 9.16
C PRO A 135 -16.37 -5.21 8.08
N TYR A 136 -16.46 -4.67 6.86
CA TYR A 136 -15.78 -5.20 5.69
C TYR A 136 -14.29 -4.83 5.68
N VAL A 137 -13.48 -5.60 6.39
CA VAL A 137 -12.03 -5.37 6.50
C VAL A 137 -11.25 -6.40 5.71
N TRP A 138 -10.39 -5.92 4.82
CA TRP A 138 -9.42 -6.75 4.11
C TRP A 138 -8.01 -6.44 4.57
N ILE A 139 -7.24 -7.49 4.79
CA ILE A 139 -5.81 -7.39 5.03
C ILE A 139 -5.04 -7.96 3.86
N GLU A 140 -3.84 -7.43 3.65
CA GLU A 140 -2.80 -8.13 2.93
C GLU A 140 -2.02 -8.99 3.92
N GLN A 141 -1.78 -10.24 3.51
CA GLN A 141 -0.98 -11.23 4.21
C GLN A 141 0.19 -11.61 3.31
N ARG A 142 1.40 -11.48 3.84
CA ARG A 142 2.61 -12.00 3.19
C ARG A 142 2.77 -13.49 3.42
N THR A 143 3.05 -14.22 2.35
CA THR A 143 3.39 -15.65 2.35
C THR A 143 4.60 -15.92 1.48
N PHE A 144 5.20 -17.10 1.59
CA PHE A 144 6.27 -17.58 0.73
C PHE A 144 5.83 -18.84 -0.02
N GLU A 145 5.81 -18.76 -1.35
CA GLU A 145 5.44 -19.86 -2.24
C GLU A 145 6.63 -20.20 -3.12
N SER A 146 7.11 -21.45 -3.04
CA SER A 146 8.27 -21.90 -3.82
C SER A 146 9.49 -20.97 -3.69
N GLY A 147 9.78 -20.49 -2.48
CA GLY A 147 10.91 -19.59 -2.18
C GLY A 147 10.70 -18.14 -2.60
N LYS A 148 9.53 -17.79 -3.16
CA LYS A 148 9.21 -16.42 -3.58
C LYS A 148 8.18 -15.79 -2.66
N GLU A 149 8.39 -14.51 -2.35
CA GLU A 149 7.42 -13.71 -1.61
C GLU A 149 6.14 -13.54 -2.46
N ALA A 150 5.00 -13.78 -1.84
CA ALA A 150 3.69 -13.63 -2.42
C ALA A 150 2.79 -12.86 -1.43
N PHE A 151 1.92 -12.01 -1.96
CA PHE A 151 0.97 -11.23 -1.17
C PHE A 151 -0.44 -11.66 -1.53
N LYS A 152 -1.21 -12.01 -0.49
CA LYS A 152 -2.60 -12.45 -0.63
C LYS A 152 -3.52 -11.55 0.16
N ALA A 153 -4.72 -11.34 -0.36
CA ALA A 153 -5.77 -10.62 0.32
C ALA A 153 -6.58 -11.60 1.17
N ARG A 154 -6.96 -11.17 2.38
CA ARG A 154 -7.80 -11.96 3.29
C ARG A 154 -8.87 -11.08 3.91
N GLN A 155 -10.12 -11.53 3.85
CA GLN A 155 -11.23 -10.88 4.50
C GLN A 155 -11.32 -11.28 5.97
N LEU A 156 -11.47 -10.29 6.85
CA LEU A 156 -11.62 -10.47 8.29
C LEU A 156 -13.08 -10.32 8.71
N PHE A 157 -13.51 -11.14 9.68
CA PHE A 157 -14.85 -11.10 10.25
C PHE A 157 -14.79 -10.94 11.77
N PHE A 158 -15.22 -9.78 12.25
CA PHE A 158 -15.21 -9.40 13.68
C PHE A 158 -16.41 -9.98 14.46
N LEU A 159 -17.39 -10.54 13.75
CA LEU A 159 -18.63 -11.17 14.26
C LEU A 159 -19.62 -10.24 14.95
N GLU A 160 -19.14 -9.20 15.60
CA GLU A 160 -19.92 -8.16 16.24
C GLU A 160 -19.36 -6.78 15.88
N ARG A 161 -19.95 -5.73 16.44
CA ARG A 161 -19.44 -4.36 16.32
C ARG A 161 -18.04 -4.25 16.90
N VAL A 162 -17.26 -3.34 16.34
CA VAL A 162 -15.90 -3.08 16.81
C VAL A 162 -15.95 -2.10 17.98
N VAL A 163 -15.27 -2.46 19.06
CA VAL A 163 -15.14 -1.67 20.28
C VAL A 163 -13.74 -1.09 20.29
N ASP A 164 -13.65 0.24 20.41
CA ASP A 164 -12.37 0.96 20.38
C ASP A 164 -11.37 0.40 21.40
N GLY A 165 -10.17 0.07 20.91
CA GLY A 165 -9.05 -0.36 21.75
C GLY A 165 -9.08 -1.81 22.24
N ASN A 166 -10.10 -2.60 21.88
CA ASN A 166 -10.09 -4.05 22.09
C ASN A 166 -9.11 -4.75 21.13
N VAL A 167 -8.66 -5.94 21.54
CA VAL A 167 -7.76 -6.78 20.74
C VAL A 167 -8.55 -7.92 20.10
N TYR A 168 -8.49 -7.99 18.78
CA TYR A 168 -9.16 -8.99 17.96
C TYR A 168 -8.12 -9.98 17.42
N ILE A 169 -8.30 -11.27 17.71
CA ILE A 169 -7.36 -12.33 17.32
C ILE A 169 -7.90 -13.06 16.10
N PHE A 170 -7.12 -13.03 15.02
CA PHE A 170 -7.38 -13.78 13.78
C PHE A 170 -6.31 -14.84 13.60
N LYS A 171 -6.69 -16.11 13.77
CA LYS A 171 -5.74 -17.22 13.75
C LYS A 171 -5.09 -17.40 12.38
N GLY A 172 -3.77 -17.59 12.34
CA GLY A 172 -3.00 -17.80 11.10
C GLY A 172 -3.11 -16.68 10.06
N CYS A 173 -3.47 -15.48 10.49
CA CYS A 173 -3.67 -14.31 9.60
C CYS A 173 -2.50 -13.32 9.65
N GLY A 174 -1.48 -13.57 10.46
CA GLY A 174 -0.25 -12.80 10.46
C GLY A 174 0.65 -13.16 9.27
N ASP A 175 1.58 -12.28 8.96
CA ASP A 175 2.58 -12.50 7.91
C ASP A 175 3.45 -13.73 8.22
N GLN A 176 3.74 -14.52 7.19
CA GLN A 176 4.62 -15.66 7.32
C GLN A 176 6.04 -15.20 7.73
N ILE A 177 6.60 -15.93 8.70
CA ILE A 177 7.97 -15.75 9.16
C ILE A 177 8.78 -16.93 8.62
N LEU A 178 9.88 -16.63 7.90
CA LEU A 178 10.76 -17.67 7.38
C LEU A 178 11.29 -18.56 8.52
N GLY A 179 11.28 -19.87 8.29
CA GLY A 179 11.67 -20.86 9.30
C GLY A 179 10.61 -21.17 10.36
N VAL A 180 9.43 -20.53 10.32
CA VAL A 180 8.29 -20.87 11.19
C VAL A 180 7.22 -21.59 10.37
N GLU A 181 6.99 -22.87 10.67
CA GLU A 181 6.03 -23.71 9.92
C GLU A 181 4.59 -23.22 10.03
N LYS A 182 4.20 -22.74 11.22
CA LYS A 182 2.85 -22.25 11.48
C LYS A 182 2.75 -20.76 11.23
N LEU A 183 1.74 -20.34 10.45
CA LEU A 183 1.41 -18.92 10.31
C LEU A 183 1.08 -18.30 11.67
N PRO A 184 1.73 -17.17 12.02
CA PRO A 184 1.43 -16.49 13.27
C PRO A 184 0.00 -15.95 13.28
N ASP A 185 -0.58 -15.84 14.48
CA ASP A 185 -1.88 -15.21 14.66
C ASP A 185 -1.74 -13.69 14.48
N LEU A 186 -2.77 -13.02 13.97
CA LEU A 186 -2.84 -11.57 13.89
C LEU A 186 -3.64 -11.03 15.08
N HIS A 187 -3.00 -10.22 15.92
CA HIS A 187 -3.58 -9.51 17.04
C HIS A 187 -3.83 -8.06 16.62
N LEU A 188 -5.06 -7.79 16.19
CA LEU A 188 -5.45 -6.52 15.62
C LEU A 188 -6.14 -5.65 16.66
N THR A 189 -5.62 -4.44 16.90
CA THR A 189 -6.29 -3.43 17.73
C THR A 189 -6.89 -2.37 16.83
N ALA A 190 -8.22 -2.24 16.85
CA ALA A 190 -8.90 -1.20 16.09
C ALA A 190 -9.00 0.10 16.89
N ARG A 191 -8.76 1.23 16.21
CA ARG A 191 -8.91 2.58 16.73
C ARG A 191 -9.92 3.35 15.91
N VAL A 192 -10.96 3.84 16.56
CA VAL A 192 -12.01 4.63 15.89
C VAL A 192 -11.56 6.08 15.80
N LEU A 193 -11.45 6.61 14.58
CA LEU A 193 -11.13 8.02 14.35
C LEU A 193 -12.40 8.87 14.31
N PRO A 194 -12.34 10.13 14.78
CA PRO A 194 -13.39 11.11 14.55
C PRO A 194 -13.67 11.30 13.04
N PRO A 195 -14.94 11.51 12.63
CA PRO A 195 -15.31 11.60 11.22
C PRO A 195 -14.57 12.70 10.43
N ASP A 196 -14.24 13.81 11.09
CA ASP A 196 -13.51 14.96 10.54
C ASP A 196 -12.01 14.70 10.38
N GLU A 197 -11.45 13.75 11.14
CA GLU A 197 -10.04 13.37 11.03
C GLU A 197 -9.78 12.36 9.91
N TRP A 198 -10.78 11.57 9.53
CA TRP A 198 -10.62 10.49 8.56
C TRP A 198 -10.11 10.94 7.18
N PRO A 199 -10.65 12.00 6.54
CA PRO A 199 -10.14 12.48 5.26
C PRO A 199 -8.67 12.94 5.37
N THR A 200 -8.34 13.62 6.47
CA THR A 200 -6.96 14.08 6.73
C THR A 200 -6.03 12.88 6.91
N TYR A 201 -6.46 11.85 7.64
CA TYR A 201 -5.72 10.61 7.82
C TYR A 201 -5.45 9.94 6.47
N LEU A 202 -6.51 9.68 5.69
CA LEU A 202 -6.41 9.06 4.36
C LEU A 202 -5.44 9.81 3.44
N SER A 203 -5.52 11.15 3.42
CA SER A 203 -4.61 11.94 2.59
C SER A 203 -3.13 11.73 2.94
N LYS A 204 -2.80 11.41 4.20
CA LYS A 204 -1.40 11.27 4.66
C LYS A 204 -0.90 9.83 4.58
N THR A 205 -1.79 8.85 4.68
CA THR A 205 -1.42 7.45 4.90
C THR A 205 -1.79 6.51 3.77
N ALA A 206 -2.84 6.84 3.00
CA ALA A 206 -3.34 5.98 1.96
C ALA A 206 -2.53 6.12 0.67
N LYS A 207 -2.32 4.98 0.01
CA LYS A 207 -1.90 4.92 -1.39
C LYS A 207 -3.06 4.43 -2.24
N TYR A 208 -3.19 5.03 -3.41
CA TYR A 208 -4.26 4.79 -4.37
C TYR A 208 -3.66 4.21 -5.64
N TYR A 209 -4.21 3.09 -6.10
CA TYR A 209 -3.78 2.37 -7.30
C TYR A 209 -4.95 2.28 -8.28
N GLY A 210 -4.66 2.22 -9.58
CA GLY A 210 -5.68 2.19 -10.63
C GLY A 210 -6.39 3.52 -10.88
N TYR A 211 -5.89 4.60 -10.26
CA TYR A 211 -6.40 5.96 -10.48
C TYR A 211 -5.63 6.72 -11.55
N ASP A 212 -4.38 6.32 -11.81
CA ASP A 212 -3.58 6.94 -12.85
C ASP A 212 -4.24 6.68 -14.21
N ARG A 213 -4.41 7.73 -15.01
CA ARG A 213 -4.96 7.59 -16.36
C ARG A 213 -3.82 7.33 -17.32
N GLN A 214 -3.92 6.31 -18.16
CA GLN A 214 -3.01 6.13 -19.28
C GLN A 214 -3.67 6.56 -20.59
N ILE A 215 -2.91 7.26 -21.42
CA ILE A 215 -3.31 7.66 -22.78
C ILE A 215 -2.22 7.27 -23.74
N ASP A 216 -2.60 6.50 -24.74
CA ASP A 216 -1.69 6.02 -25.77
C ASP A 216 -1.64 7.02 -26.92
N VAL A 217 -0.44 7.44 -27.30
CA VAL A 217 -0.16 8.31 -28.44
C VAL A 217 0.64 7.50 -29.45
N ARG A 218 0.13 7.34 -30.66
CA ARG A 218 0.92 6.75 -31.75
C ARG A 218 1.57 7.87 -32.55
N SER A 219 2.85 7.71 -32.87
CA SER A 219 3.60 8.67 -33.67
C SER A 219 4.61 7.94 -34.54
N SER A 220 4.83 8.42 -35.75
CA SER A 220 5.89 7.89 -36.61
C SER A 220 7.26 8.45 -36.22
N LYS A 221 8.33 7.72 -36.56
CA LYS A 221 9.71 8.21 -36.39
C LYS A 221 9.96 9.55 -37.10
N ALA A 222 9.36 9.75 -38.28
CA ALA A 222 9.47 10.98 -39.05
C ALA A 222 8.81 12.19 -38.34
N GLU A 223 7.65 11.98 -37.72
CA GLU A 223 6.95 13.03 -36.97
C GLU A 223 7.75 13.47 -35.75
N LEU A 224 8.35 12.52 -35.04
CA LEU A 224 9.17 12.83 -33.87
C LEU A 224 10.45 13.59 -34.25
N GLN A 225 11.10 13.20 -35.35
CA GLN A 225 12.31 13.87 -35.86
C GLN A 225 12.03 15.29 -36.36
N SER A 226 10.83 15.54 -36.88
CA SER A 226 10.43 16.89 -37.32
C SER A 226 10.28 17.89 -36.16
N GLY A 227 10.24 17.40 -34.91
CA GLY A 227 10.08 18.23 -33.73
C GLY A 227 8.63 18.65 -33.44
N LYS A 228 7.66 17.95 -34.03
CA LYS A 228 6.23 18.24 -33.93
C LYS A 228 5.75 18.08 -32.48
N GLU A 229 4.88 18.97 -32.05
CA GLU A 229 4.36 18.96 -30.68
C GLU A 229 3.23 17.95 -30.56
N ILE A 230 3.31 17.13 -29.51
CA ILE A 230 2.23 16.25 -29.09
C ILE A 230 1.35 17.06 -28.15
N ALA A 231 0.15 17.40 -28.60
CA ALA A 231 -0.84 18.11 -27.80
C ALA A 231 -1.83 17.12 -27.16
N TYR A 232 -2.10 17.32 -25.88
CA TYR A 232 -3.14 16.60 -25.14
C TYR A 232 -4.23 17.57 -24.71
N ASP A 233 -5.48 17.30 -25.11
CA ASP A 233 -6.64 18.08 -24.71
C ASP A 233 -7.36 17.43 -23.53
N PHE A 234 -7.35 18.12 -22.39
CA PHE A 234 -8.05 17.68 -21.18
C PHE A 234 -9.57 17.58 -21.37
N SER A 235 -10.16 18.37 -22.27
CA SER A 235 -11.61 18.44 -22.48
C SER A 235 -12.16 17.27 -23.29
N GLN A 236 -11.38 16.78 -24.27
CA GLN A 236 -11.75 15.64 -25.10
C GLN A 236 -11.22 14.32 -24.55
N GLY A 237 -10.23 14.36 -23.65
CA GLY A 237 -9.63 13.16 -23.09
C GLY A 237 -8.86 12.32 -24.13
N SER A 238 -8.45 12.95 -25.23
CA SER A 238 -7.69 12.35 -26.32
C SER A 238 -6.43 13.17 -26.59
N ALA A 239 -5.34 12.47 -26.90
CA ALA A 239 -4.09 13.08 -27.37
C ALA A 239 -4.00 12.93 -28.89
N GLY A 240 -3.53 13.97 -29.57
CA GLY A 240 -3.42 13.96 -31.03
C GLY A 240 -2.47 15.03 -31.54
N LEU A 241 -1.81 14.74 -32.67
CA LEU A 241 -0.97 15.73 -33.34
C LEU A 241 -1.86 16.79 -34.02
N ASN A 242 -1.59 18.07 -33.78
CA ASN A 242 -2.31 19.23 -34.33
C ASN A 242 -3.75 19.44 -33.82
N SER A 243 -4.13 18.88 -32.67
CA SER A 243 -5.42 19.22 -32.04
C SER A 243 -5.32 20.58 -31.34
N PRO A 244 -6.32 21.47 -31.43
CA PRO A 244 -6.36 22.68 -30.61
C PRO A 244 -6.25 22.28 -29.14
N CYS A 245 -5.24 22.81 -28.44
CA CYS A 245 -4.86 22.33 -27.12
C CYS A 245 -5.39 23.28 -26.03
N SER A 246 -6.22 22.75 -25.14
CA SER A 246 -6.47 23.36 -23.82
C SER A 246 -5.68 22.66 -22.70
N GLY A 247 -4.61 21.93 -23.05
CA GLY A 247 -3.88 21.06 -22.13
C GLY A 247 -2.36 21.03 -22.27
N ILE A 248 -1.76 19.86 -22.47
CA ILE A 248 -0.30 19.66 -22.34
C ILE A 248 0.33 19.49 -23.71
N GLU A 249 1.39 20.26 -23.96
CA GLU A 249 2.22 20.13 -25.15
C GLU A 249 3.58 19.54 -24.78
N VAL A 250 3.93 18.43 -25.44
CA VAL A 250 5.24 17.80 -25.31
C VAL A 250 5.97 17.95 -26.64
N SER A 251 7.10 18.66 -26.61
CA SER A 251 7.99 18.74 -27.77
C SER A 251 8.68 17.40 -28.02
N SER A 252 8.49 16.82 -29.20
CA SER A 252 9.12 15.55 -29.56
C SER A 252 10.65 15.61 -29.58
N LYS A 253 11.25 16.80 -29.72
CA LYS A 253 12.71 17.01 -29.65
C LYS A 253 13.31 16.66 -28.29
N ARG A 254 12.49 16.65 -27.24
CA ARG A 254 12.92 16.35 -25.86
C ARG A 254 12.72 14.88 -25.51
N LEU A 255 12.19 14.06 -26.41
CA LEU A 255 12.02 12.63 -26.20
C LEU A 255 13.37 11.92 -26.45
N PRO A 256 13.82 11.05 -25.53
CA PRO A 256 15.10 10.38 -25.67
C PRO A 256 15.05 9.37 -26.83
N GLY A 257 15.60 9.68 -28.00
CA GLY A 257 15.59 8.77 -29.16
C GLY A 257 16.33 7.44 -28.95
N LYS A 258 17.10 7.30 -27.87
CA LYS A 258 17.80 6.07 -27.46
C LYS A 258 17.80 5.92 -25.94
N SER A 259 17.80 4.68 -25.45
CA SER A 259 18.00 4.39 -24.02
C SER A 259 19.42 4.74 -23.56
N SER A 260 19.66 4.75 -22.25
CA SER A 260 21.01 4.86 -21.67
C SER A 260 21.96 3.75 -22.13
N LEU A 261 21.42 2.67 -22.70
CA LEU A 261 22.13 1.54 -23.29
C LEU A 261 22.25 1.62 -24.82
N GLY A 262 21.84 2.74 -25.44
CA GLY A 262 21.95 2.98 -26.88
C GLY A 262 20.91 2.27 -27.74
N GLN A 263 19.92 1.60 -27.15
CA GLN A 263 18.84 0.92 -27.86
C GLN A 263 17.80 1.93 -28.37
N GLU A 264 17.25 1.72 -29.57
CA GLU A 264 16.10 2.49 -30.04
C GLU A 264 14.90 2.19 -29.14
N LEU A 265 14.32 3.25 -28.57
CA LEU A 265 13.14 3.14 -27.72
C LEU A 265 11.91 3.31 -28.59
N HIS A 266 11.08 2.27 -28.64
CA HIS A 266 9.80 2.29 -29.35
C HIS A 266 8.64 2.77 -28.46
N ILE A 267 8.85 2.88 -27.15
CA ILE A 267 7.81 3.31 -26.21
C ILE A 267 8.42 4.26 -25.18
N PHE A 268 7.71 5.36 -24.92
CA PHE A 268 8.01 6.33 -23.86
C PHE A 268 6.81 6.52 -22.97
N ILE A 269 7.02 6.66 -21.67
CA ILE A 269 5.97 7.05 -20.74
C ILE A 269 6.36 8.36 -20.09
N ILE A 270 5.58 9.41 -20.34
CA ILE A 270 5.70 10.68 -19.62
C ILE A 270 4.66 10.68 -18.51
N LYS A 271 5.14 10.72 -17.28
CA LYS A 271 4.30 10.80 -16.08
C LYS A 271 4.09 12.27 -15.69
N LEU A 272 2.85 12.72 -15.81
CA LEU A 272 2.43 14.08 -15.52
C LEU A 272 1.68 14.11 -14.20
N ARG A 273 2.37 14.58 -13.15
CA ARG A 273 1.90 14.46 -11.78
C ARG A 273 0.69 15.37 -11.51
N GLY A 274 -0.36 14.83 -10.90
CA GLY A 274 -1.55 15.57 -10.48
C GLY A 274 -2.48 16.04 -11.61
N LEU A 275 -2.28 15.55 -12.85
CA LEU A 275 -3.10 15.90 -14.02
C LEU A 275 -4.11 14.80 -14.41
N GLY A 276 -4.23 13.77 -13.58
CA GLY A 276 -5.22 12.69 -13.70
C GLY A 276 -6.56 13.03 -13.07
N SER A 277 -7.29 12.00 -12.65
CA SER A 277 -8.64 12.07 -12.10
C SER A 277 -8.63 12.57 -10.66
N LEU A 278 -9.71 13.24 -10.23
CA LEU A 278 -9.91 13.59 -8.83
C LEU A 278 -10.15 12.32 -8.00
N ILE A 279 -9.42 12.19 -6.89
CA ILE A 279 -9.62 11.19 -5.85
C ILE A 279 -10.50 11.85 -4.80
N GLU A 280 -11.82 11.69 -4.94
CA GLU A 280 -12.84 12.40 -4.14
C GLU A 280 -12.58 12.37 -2.64
N GLU A 281 -12.15 11.21 -2.13
CA GLU A 281 -11.91 10.95 -0.70
C GLU A 281 -10.76 11.78 -0.09
N THR A 282 -9.87 12.32 -0.92
CA THR A 282 -8.70 13.11 -0.46
C THR A 282 -8.64 14.50 -1.05
N GLY A 283 -9.45 14.78 -2.08
CA GLY A 283 -9.34 16.00 -2.90
C GLY A 283 -8.07 16.09 -3.76
N ARG A 284 -7.21 15.05 -3.76
CA ARG A 284 -6.01 15.01 -4.61
C ARG A 284 -6.35 14.55 -6.01
N ARG A 285 -5.46 14.81 -6.97
CA ARG A 285 -5.55 14.26 -8.32
C ARG A 285 -4.51 13.18 -8.54
N SER A 286 -4.88 12.12 -9.23
CA SER A 286 -3.95 11.09 -9.70
C SER A 286 -3.05 11.62 -10.82
N ASP A 287 -2.15 10.78 -11.31
CA ASP A 287 -1.23 11.16 -12.36
C ASP A 287 -1.79 10.78 -13.74
N LEU A 288 -1.32 11.48 -14.76
CA LEU A 288 -1.60 11.18 -16.17
C LEU A 288 -0.34 10.62 -16.81
N ASN A 289 -0.41 9.39 -17.33
CA ASN A 289 0.66 8.72 -18.05
C ASN A 289 0.41 8.81 -19.56
N LEU A 290 1.22 9.60 -20.27
CA LEU A 290 1.22 9.62 -21.73
C LEU A 290 2.19 8.56 -22.24
N LYS A 291 1.64 7.47 -22.81
CA LYS A 291 2.41 6.40 -23.42
C LYS A 291 2.55 6.67 -24.92
N ILE A 292 3.72 7.11 -25.34
CA ILE A 292 4.03 7.39 -26.75
C ILE A 292 4.63 6.13 -27.37
N CYS A 293 3.93 5.53 -28.32
CA CYS A 293 4.37 4.40 -29.11
C CYS A 293 4.87 4.88 -30.47
N ILE A 294 6.09 4.50 -30.83
CA ILE A 294 6.70 4.79 -32.14
C ILE A 294 6.52 3.61 -33.05
N ASP A 295 5.78 3.84 -34.14
CA ASP A 295 5.66 2.92 -35.28
C ASP A 295 6.82 3.13 -36.28
#